data_AF-A0A918CMT2-F1
#
_entry.id   AF-A0A918CMT2-F1
#
_cell.length_a   1.000
_cell.length_b   1.000
_cell.length_c   1.000
_cell.angle_alpha   90.00
_cell.angle_beta   90.00
_cell.angle_gamma   90.00
#
_symmetry.space_group_name_H-M   'P 1'
#
loop_
_entity.id
_entity.type
_entity.pdbx_description
1 polymer ?
#
loop_
_entity_poly.entity_id
_entity_poly.type
_entity_poly.pdbx_seq_one_letter_code
_entity_poly.pdbx_strand_id
1 'polypeptide(L)'
;MTRSDDHGGEASERELGLWIAEIPAVLREMRAEVLPEDFPFDFRAASLEALEAFLLDAYRSADEKVGMDFRPTVCAMVYLGEVLLGVGGGRWDWEPRKVRGSSTGRPVVRPDPALGLGPVSPLALIARATRTRTGRVLTDEVAGLQDAVARRQEQAPGWKPVTTLHPEQAAHRTGAEHPELTRWLDRRAEEFPAWAQEAGAAGPWDFSPESLDRLEAVLRDRFADSAAILAAKSGSFVQGAVWYVGEVVRRTRDGVVWQYRPRTQFDEPLEAAMFHADEIYLDTPRVAQPGLPDGGSAYPMALLNVLFWETDELDNPIEPRLVDFLDDFAG
;
A
#
# COMPACT_ATOMS: atom_id res chain seq x y z
N MET A 1 35.37 -21.46 14.64
CA MET A 1 34.18 -21.25 15.49
C MET A 1 33.74 -19.81 15.31
N THR A 2 32.84 -19.56 14.34
CA THR A 2 31.92 -18.41 14.16
C THR A 2 31.40 -18.42 12.72
N ARG A 3 30.34 -19.19 12.48
CA ARG A 3 29.50 -19.14 11.27
C ARG A 3 28.18 -19.81 11.66
N SER A 4 27.33 -19.11 12.40
CA SER A 4 25.99 -19.61 12.76
C SER A 4 24.98 -18.53 13.14
N ASP A 5 25.36 -17.26 13.26
CA ASP A 5 24.42 -16.17 13.63
C ASP A 5 23.88 -15.37 12.43
N ASP A 6 24.41 -15.60 11.22
CA ASP A 6 24.09 -14.77 10.04
C ASP A 6 22.69 -15.09 9.45
N HIS A 7 22.27 -16.35 9.52
CA HIS A 7 21.02 -16.81 8.89
C HIS A 7 19.76 -16.32 9.62
N GLY A 8 19.88 -15.92 10.90
CA GLY A 8 18.76 -15.37 11.67
C GLY A 8 18.44 -13.92 11.32
N GLY A 9 19.45 -13.14 10.92
CA GLY A 9 19.31 -11.74 10.51
C GLY A 9 18.63 -11.63 9.16
N GLU A 10 19.12 -12.35 8.15
CA GLU A 10 18.57 -12.34 6.78
C GLU A 10 17.12 -12.82 6.72
N ALA A 11 16.76 -13.85 7.48
CA ALA A 11 15.38 -14.33 7.56
C ALA A 11 14.47 -13.27 8.19
N SER A 12 14.94 -12.57 9.23
CA SER A 12 14.14 -11.52 9.89
C SER A 12 13.93 -10.31 8.98
N GLU A 13 14.95 -9.94 8.21
CA GLU A 13 14.86 -8.85 7.23
C GLU A 13 13.87 -9.20 6.11
N ARG A 14 13.90 -10.43 5.62
CA ARG A 14 12.96 -10.90 4.60
C ARG A 14 11.51 -10.87 5.09
N GLU A 15 11.25 -11.37 6.29
CA GLU A 15 9.91 -11.36 6.88
C GLU A 15 9.43 -9.92 7.16
N LEU A 16 10.34 -9.04 7.59
CA LEU A 16 10.05 -7.61 7.75
C LEU A 16 9.64 -6.96 6.43
N GLY A 17 10.37 -7.23 5.35
CA GLY A 17 10.04 -6.74 4.01
C GLY A 17 8.64 -7.22 3.58
N LEU A 18 8.40 -8.52 3.64
CA LEU A 18 7.08 -9.09 3.30
C LEU A 18 5.95 -8.45 4.12
N TRP A 19 6.11 -8.29 5.43
CA TRP A 19 5.13 -7.61 6.28
C TRP A 19 4.86 -6.17 5.81
N ILE A 20 5.93 -5.44 5.53
CA ILE A 20 5.90 -4.04 5.12
C ILE A 20 5.24 -3.85 3.75
N ALA A 21 5.49 -4.74 2.81
CA ALA A 21 4.91 -4.69 1.47
C ALA A 21 3.38 -4.82 1.52
N GLU A 22 2.85 -5.56 2.48
CA GLU A 22 1.41 -5.81 2.66
C GLU A 22 0.67 -4.67 3.38
N ILE A 23 1.38 -3.82 4.15
CA ILE A 23 0.76 -2.76 4.99
C ILE A 23 -0.31 -1.95 4.25
N PRO A 24 -0.05 -1.37 3.05
CA PRO A 24 -1.05 -0.54 2.38
C PRO A 24 -2.30 -1.32 1.99
N ALA A 25 -2.14 -2.56 1.50
CA ALA A 25 -3.28 -3.41 1.13
C ALA A 25 -4.11 -3.79 2.36
N VAL A 26 -3.45 -4.17 3.46
CA VAL A 26 -4.11 -4.49 4.73
C VAL A 26 -4.89 -3.30 5.27
N LEU A 27 -4.35 -2.08 5.19
CA LEU A 27 -5.03 -0.87 5.67
C LEU A 27 -6.24 -0.50 4.81
N ARG A 28 -6.16 -0.68 3.48
CA ARG A 28 -7.31 -0.46 2.58
C ARG A 28 -8.43 -1.45 2.88
N GLU A 29 -8.11 -2.74 2.98
CA GLU A 29 -9.10 -3.76 3.38
C GLU A 29 -9.69 -3.44 4.74
N MET A 30 -8.85 -3.04 5.70
CA MET A 30 -9.31 -2.67 7.04
C MET A 30 -10.37 -1.57 7.00
N ARG A 31 -10.15 -0.55 6.16
CA ARG A 31 -11.08 0.57 5.97
C ARG A 31 -12.35 0.14 5.25
N ALA A 32 -12.25 -0.69 4.21
CA ALA A 32 -13.36 -1.04 3.34
C ALA A 32 -14.28 -2.12 3.92
N GLU A 33 -13.72 -3.10 4.64
CA GLU A 33 -14.44 -4.34 4.96
C GLU A 33 -14.47 -4.67 6.46
N VAL A 34 -13.46 -4.23 7.22
CA VAL A 34 -13.27 -4.70 8.61
C VAL A 34 -13.82 -3.71 9.63
N LEU A 35 -13.63 -2.41 9.42
CA LEU A 35 -14.02 -1.37 10.37
C LEU A 35 -15.45 -0.88 10.15
N PRO A 36 -16.11 -0.36 11.21
CA PRO A 36 -17.35 0.39 11.05
C PRO A 36 -17.17 1.62 10.15
N GLU A 37 -18.20 1.98 9.40
CA GLU A 37 -18.20 3.12 8.46
C GLU A 37 -17.88 4.47 9.16
N ASP A 38 -18.27 4.61 10.43
CA ASP A 38 -18.03 5.81 11.24
C ASP A 38 -16.69 5.81 11.99
N PHE A 39 -15.83 4.81 11.76
CA PHE A 39 -14.52 4.75 12.41
C PHE A 39 -13.61 5.91 11.94
N PRO A 40 -12.99 6.67 12.87
CA PRO A 40 -12.07 7.74 12.52
C PRO A 40 -10.72 7.20 12.00
N PHE A 41 -10.67 6.89 10.70
CA PHE A 41 -9.48 6.33 10.03
C PHE A 41 -8.43 7.41 9.70
N ASP A 42 -7.84 8.03 10.74
CA ASP A 42 -6.93 9.17 10.59
C ASP A 42 -5.50 8.93 11.10
N PHE A 43 -5.21 7.71 11.57
CA PHE A 43 -3.94 7.30 12.16
C PHE A 43 -3.50 8.18 13.34
N ARG A 44 -4.44 8.73 14.12
CA ARG A 44 -4.14 9.54 15.31
C ARG A 44 -4.37 8.76 16.60
N ALA A 45 -3.71 9.19 17.66
CA ALA A 45 -3.91 8.63 19.01
C ALA A 45 -5.39 8.63 19.45
N ALA A 46 -6.17 9.61 19.00
CA ALA A 46 -7.59 9.74 19.34
C ALA A 46 -8.47 8.61 18.79
N SER A 47 -8.09 7.95 17.68
CA SER A 47 -8.85 6.84 17.11
C SER A 47 -8.68 5.52 17.89
N LEU A 48 -7.69 5.44 18.79
CA LEU A 48 -7.36 4.21 19.50
C LEU A 48 -8.41 3.74 20.50
N GLU A 49 -9.22 4.67 21.04
CA GLU A 49 -10.37 4.30 21.86
C GLU A 49 -11.41 3.54 21.03
N ALA A 50 -11.73 4.05 19.83
CA ALA A 50 -12.64 3.38 18.90
C ALA A 50 -12.05 2.04 18.42
N LEU A 51 -10.75 1.97 18.16
CA LEU A 51 -10.08 0.74 17.73
C LEU A 51 -10.12 -0.34 18.82
N GLU A 52 -9.86 0.03 20.08
CA GLU A 52 -9.94 -0.93 21.18
C GLU A 52 -11.39 -1.39 21.40
N ALA A 53 -12.37 -0.48 21.35
CA ALA A 53 -13.78 -0.84 21.44
C ALA A 53 -14.20 -1.85 20.35
N PHE A 54 -13.81 -1.60 19.10
CA PHE A 54 -14.00 -2.50 17.97
C PHE A 54 -13.40 -3.88 18.24
N LEU A 55 -12.12 -3.94 18.64
CA LEU A 55 -11.44 -5.21 18.94
C LEU A 55 -12.14 -5.97 20.08
N LEU A 56 -12.53 -5.29 21.15
CA LEU A 56 -13.21 -5.93 22.27
C LEU A 56 -14.56 -6.54 21.87
N ASP A 57 -15.25 -5.95 20.91
CA ASP A 57 -16.48 -6.49 20.35
C ASP A 57 -16.21 -7.67 19.39
N ALA A 58 -15.26 -7.52 18.46
CA ALA A 58 -14.86 -8.59 17.54
C ALA A 58 -14.45 -9.87 18.29
N TYR A 59 -13.65 -9.74 19.36
CA TYR A 59 -13.25 -10.85 20.22
C TYR A 59 -14.31 -11.29 21.23
N ARG A 60 -15.41 -10.57 21.39
CA ARG A 60 -16.58 -11.08 22.13
C ARG A 60 -17.35 -12.07 21.26
N SER A 61 -17.42 -11.78 19.96
CA SER A 61 -18.19 -12.54 18.96
C SER A 61 -17.41 -13.74 18.41
N ALA A 62 -16.08 -13.70 18.46
CA ALA A 62 -15.22 -14.79 18.03
C ALA A 62 -14.80 -15.69 19.22
N ASP A 63 -14.90 -17.02 19.06
CA ASP A 63 -14.27 -18.02 19.95
C ASP A 63 -12.74 -18.16 19.69
N GLU A 64 -12.16 -17.20 18.99
CA GLU A 64 -10.77 -17.24 18.52
C GLU A 64 -9.78 -16.70 19.56
N LYS A 65 -8.55 -17.21 19.49
CA LYS A 65 -7.43 -16.69 20.28
C LYS A 65 -6.80 -15.53 19.52
N VAL A 66 -6.27 -14.57 20.27
CA VAL A 66 -5.48 -13.48 19.66
C VAL A 66 -4.29 -14.06 18.90
N GLY A 67 -4.29 -13.86 17.59
CA GLY A 67 -3.32 -14.43 16.67
C GLY A 67 -3.36 -13.74 15.31
N MET A 68 -2.30 -13.97 14.51
CA MET A 68 -2.16 -13.42 13.16
C MET A 68 -3.01 -14.16 12.12
N ASP A 69 -3.68 -15.23 12.51
CA ASP A 69 -4.70 -15.96 11.76
C ASP A 69 -6.06 -15.27 11.79
N PHE A 70 -6.31 -14.39 12.78
CA PHE A 70 -7.56 -13.63 12.87
C PHE A 70 -7.42 -12.26 12.19
N ARG A 71 -8.24 -12.00 11.17
CA ARG A 71 -8.08 -10.84 10.30
C ARG A 71 -8.16 -9.48 11.02
N PRO A 72 -9.13 -9.23 11.93
CA PRO A 72 -9.16 -8.01 12.73
C PRO A 72 -7.87 -7.76 13.53
N THR A 73 -7.15 -8.81 13.95
CA THR A 73 -5.85 -8.67 14.62
C THR A 73 -4.81 -8.10 13.69
N VAL A 74 -4.67 -8.66 12.50
CA VAL A 74 -3.64 -8.24 11.53
C VAL A 74 -3.87 -6.80 11.13
N CYS A 75 -5.12 -6.46 10.79
CA CYS A 75 -5.54 -5.10 10.48
C CYS A 75 -5.21 -4.12 11.62
N ALA A 76 -5.61 -4.44 12.86
CA ALA A 76 -5.33 -3.59 14.00
C ALA A 76 -3.84 -3.50 14.35
N MET A 77 -3.04 -4.55 14.10
CA MET A 77 -1.60 -4.52 14.29
C MET A 77 -0.94 -3.49 13.37
N VAL A 78 -1.32 -3.48 12.08
CA VAL A 78 -0.81 -2.52 11.11
C VAL A 78 -1.22 -1.11 11.49
N TYR A 79 -2.52 -0.86 11.72
CA TYR A 79 -3.04 0.46 12.08
C TYR A 79 -2.38 1.00 13.35
N LEU A 80 -2.35 0.20 14.42
CA LEU A 80 -1.71 0.58 15.68
C LEU A 80 -0.21 0.88 15.48
N GLY A 81 0.47 0.10 14.64
CA GLY A 81 1.86 0.34 14.34
C GLY A 81 2.12 1.68 13.65
N GLU A 82 1.28 2.06 12.68
CA GLU A 82 1.37 3.38 12.03
C GLU A 82 1.07 4.52 13.01
N VAL A 83 0.12 4.36 13.94
CA VAL A 83 -0.12 5.33 15.03
C VAL A 83 1.11 5.44 15.95
N LEU A 84 1.70 4.32 16.35
CA LEU A 84 2.91 4.30 17.19
C LEU A 84 4.09 4.99 16.49
N LEU A 85 4.30 4.74 15.19
CA LEU A 85 5.32 5.41 14.39
C LEU A 85 5.06 6.92 14.25
N GLY A 86 3.80 7.32 14.08
CA GLY A 86 3.41 8.73 13.99
C GLY A 86 3.66 9.50 15.29
N VAL A 87 3.51 8.84 16.45
CA VAL A 87 3.72 9.45 17.76
C VAL A 87 5.20 9.40 18.18
N GLY A 88 5.83 8.23 18.14
CA GLY A 88 7.15 7.99 18.71
C GLY A 88 8.30 7.96 17.71
N GLY A 89 8.02 8.14 16.41
CA GLY A 89 9.02 7.94 15.35
C GLY A 89 9.51 6.49 15.32
N GLY A 90 10.75 6.30 14.86
CA GLY A 90 11.40 5.01 14.82
C GLY A 90 11.07 4.22 13.56
N ARG A 91 10.90 2.89 13.68
CA ARG A 91 10.71 2.01 12.53
C ARG A 91 9.94 0.74 12.87
N TRP A 92 9.37 0.10 11.85
CA TRP A 92 9.03 -1.32 11.91
C TRP A 92 10.30 -2.17 12.06
N ASP A 93 10.17 -3.26 12.80
CA ASP A 93 11.22 -4.25 13.02
C ASP A 93 10.57 -5.64 13.19
N TRP A 94 11.37 -6.69 13.13
CA TRP A 94 10.91 -8.07 13.26
C TRP A 94 11.53 -8.70 14.50
N GLU A 95 10.68 -9.10 15.47
CA GLU A 95 11.14 -9.80 16.65
C GLU A 95 11.09 -11.32 16.41
N PRO A 96 12.23 -12.03 16.32
CA PRO A 96 12.22 -13.48 16.09
C PRO A 96 11.68 -14.23 17.31
N ARG A 97 10.80 -15.22 17.14
CA ARG A 97 10.56 -16.16 18.25
C ARG A 97 11.72 -17.13 18.33
N LYS A 98 12.27 -17.27 19.53
CA LYS A 98 13.23 -18.34 19.84
C LYS A 98 12.49 -19.67 20.01
N VAL A 99 11.98 -20.23 18.92
CA VAL A 99 11.49 -21.61 18.87
C VAL A 99 12.41 -22.40 17.95
N ARG A 100 12.98 -23.51 18.46
CA ARG A 100 13.92 -24.33 17.71
C ARG A 100 13.25 -24.85 16.43
N GLY A 101 13.78 -24.48 15.27
CA GLY A 101 13.30 -24.93 13.95
C GLY A 101 12.12 -24.14 13.36
N SER A 102 11.77 -22.98 13.92
CA SER A 102 10.74 -22.09 13.37
C SER A 102 11.33 -20.71 13.11
N SER A 103 11.13 -20.18 11.89
CA SER A 103 11.44 -18.79 11.52
C SER A 103 10.33 -17.80 11.92
N THR A 104 9.34 -18.23 12.71
CA THR A 104 8.20 -17.38 13.07
C THR A 104 8.66 -16.24 13.99
N GLY A 105 8.65 -15.02 13.49
CA GLY A 105 8.75 -13.82 14.32
C GLY A 105 7.42 -13.10 14.39
N ARG A 106 7.46 -11.85 14.82
CA ARG A 106 6.30 -10.97 14.80
C ARG A 106 6.75 -9.53 14.53
N PRO A 107 5.93 -8.74 13.85
CA PRO A 107 6.23 -7.34 13.63
C PRO A 107 6.14 -6.59 14.97
N VAL A 108 7.09 -5.69 15.19
CA VAL A 108 7.15 -4.78 16.33
C VAL A 108 7.48 -3.38 15.83
N VAL A 109 7.07 -2.35 16.58
CA VAL A 109 7.51 -0.98 16.36
C VAL A 109 8.64 -0.70 17.33
N ARG A 110 9.79 -0.28 16.82
CA ARG A 110 10.86 0.29 17.64
C ARG A 110 10.75 1.81 17.59
N PRO A 111 10.42 2.48 18.72
CA PRO A 111 10.37 3.93 18.77
C PRO A 111 11.73 4.56 18.43
N ASP A 112 11.74 5.88 18.21
CA ASP A 112 12.97 6.63 17.96
C ASP A 112 14.02 6.30 19.05
N PRO A 113 15.24 5.86 18.68
CA PRO A 113 16.28 5.51 19.65
C PRO A 113 16.58 6.59 20.69
N ALA A 114 16.35 7.87 20.36
CA ALA A 114 16.51 8.99 21.29
C ALA A 114 15.56 8.94 22.49
N LEU A 115 14.49 8.15 22.42
CA LEU A 115 13.56 7.92 23.54
C LEU A 115 14.06 6.86 24.52
N GLY A 116 15.02 6.02 24.13
CA GLY A 116 15.55 4.94 24.98
C GLY A 116 14.54 3.85 25.35
N LEU A 117 13.46 3.71 24.58
CA LEU A 117 12.40 2.74 24.82
C LEU A 117 12.67 1.41 24.12
N GLY A 118 12.09 0.33 24.66
CA GLY A 118 12.11 -0.99 24.03
C GLY A 118 11.13 -1.10 22.84
N PRO A 119 11.21 -2.20 22.06
CA PRO A 119 10.23 -2.48 21.03
C PRO A 119 8.83 -2.66 21.63
N VAL A 120 7.84 -2.10 20.96
CA VAL A 120 6.42 -2.26 21.27
C VAL A 120 5.84 -3.29 20.30
N SER A 121 5.20 -4.35 20.82
CA SER A 121 4.55 -5.36 19.99
C SER A 121 3.05 -5.07 19.90
N PRO A 122 2.52 -4.68 18.72
CA PRO A 122 1.07 -4.47 18.53
C PRO A 122 0.25 -5.70 18.93
N LEU A 123 0.72 -6.90 18.56
CA LEU A 123 0.08 -8.16 18.94
C LEU A 123 0.00 -8.34 20.47
N ALA A 124 1.06 -7.99 21.21
CA ALA A 124 1.07 -8.09 22.67
C ALA A 124 0.11 -7.09 23.32
N LEU A 125 -0.04 -5.90 22.74
CA LEU A 125 -1.00 -4.88 23.20
C LEU A 125 -2.44 -5.34 22.97
N ILE A 126 -2.76 -5.85 21.78
CA ILE A 126 -4.08 -6.42 21.46
C ILE A 126 -4.39 -7.57 22.42
N ALA A 127 -3.44 -8.50 22.64
CA ALA A 127 -3.59 -9.57 23.61
C ALA A 127 -3.76 -9.09 25.07
N ARG A 128 -3.19 -7.95 25.43
CA ARG A 128 -3.42 -7.31 26.75
C ARG A 128 -4.81 -6.67 26.81
N ALA A 129 -5.23 -5.96 25.76
CA ALA A 129 -6.54 -5.33 25.66
C ALA A 129 -7.66 -6.37 25.77
N THR A 130 -7.61 -7.45 24.99
CA THR A 130 -8.64 -8.49 24.99
C THR A 130 -8.74 -9.28 26.29
N ARG A 131 -7.63 -9.46 27.02
CA ARG A 131 -7.62 -10.14 28.33
C ARG A 131 -8.13 -9.25 29.46
N THR A 132 -7.71 -7.98 29.48
CA THR A 132 -8.03 -7.05 30.58
C THR A 132 -9.37 -6.35 30.38
N ARG A 133 -9.76 -6.15 29.11
CA ARG A 133 -11.05 -5.56 28.68
C ARG A 133 -11.37 -4.22 29.33
N THR A 134 -10.34 -3.41 29.57
CA THR A 134 -10.50 -2.09 30.20
C THR A 134 -10.96 -1.01 29.23
N GLY A 135 -10.76 -1.21 27.92
CA GLY A 135 -11.02 -0.19 26.90
C GLY A 135 -9.99 0.94 26.89
N ARG A 136 -8.81 0.74 27.53
CA ARG A 136 -7.78 1.76 27.71
C ARG A 136 -6.36 1.28 27.43
N VAL A 137 -6.16 0.01 27.11
CA VAL A 137 -4.83 -0.55 26.94
C VAL A 137 -4.03 0.12 25.81
N LEU A 138 -4.69 0.45 24.69
CA LEU A 138 -4.05 1.10 23.55
C LEU A 138 -3.81 2.59 23.82
N THR A 139 -4.79 3.27 24.40
CA THR A 139 -4.70 4.70 24.72
C THR A 139 -3.67 4.97 25.82
N ASP A 140 -3.60 4.13 26.86
CA ASP A 140 -2.60 4.24 27.93
C ASP A 140 -1.17 4.02 27.39
N GLU A 141 -0.99 3.09 26.45
CA GLU A 141 0.33 2.84 25.84
C GLU A 141 0.80 4.05 25.02
N VAL A 142 -0.09 4.63 24.21
CA VAL A 142 0.25 5.81 23.40
C VAL A 142 0.43 7.06 24.25
N ALA A 143 -0.33 7.23 25.33
CA ALA A 143 -0.10 8.29 26.31
C ALA A 143 1.30 8.18 26.93
N GLY A 144 1.73 6.97 27.32
CA GLY A 144 3.08 6.74 27.82
C GLY A 144 4.19 7.08 26.81
N LEU A 145 3.94 6.82 25.52
CA LEU A 145 4.85 7.19 24.44
C LEU A 145 4.88 8.71 24.22
N GLN A 146 3.73 9.38 24.24
CA GLN A 146 3.62 10.84 24.16
C GLN A 146 4.37 11.53 25.31
N ASP A 147 4.25 11.01 26.53
CA ASP A 147 4.99 11.51 27.69
C ASP A 147 6.50 11.36 27.51
N ALA A 148 6.96 10.26 26.91
CA ALA A 148 8.38 10.07 26.61
C ALA A 148 8.90 11.08 25.57
N VAL A 149 8.10 11.35 24.54
CA VAL A 149 8.39 12.38 23.52
C VAL A 149 8.45 13.76 24.17
N ALA A 150 7.47 14.13 25.00
CA ALA A 150 7.43 15.41 25.69
C ALA A 150 8.66 15.61 26.58
N ARG A 151 9.03 14.61 27.40
CA ARG A 151 10.25 14.64 28.22
C ARG A 151 11.52 14.84 27.39
N ARG A 152 11.59 14.22 26.20
CA ARG A 152 12.74 14.38 25.31
C ARG A 152 12.79 15.80 24.72
N GLN A 153 11.64 16.37 24.38
CA GLN A 153 11.54 17.74 23.87
C GLN A 153 11.90 18.80 24.92
N GLU A 154 11.59 18.56 26.20
CA GLU A 154 12.03 19.41 27.30
C GLU A 154 13.56 19.45 27.41
N GLN A 155 14.24 18.32 27.18
CA GLN A 155 15.70 18.22 27.21
C GLN A 155 16.38 18.77 25.95
N ALA A 156 15.68 18.75 24.82
CA ALA A 156 16.18 19.20 23.53
C ALA A 156 15.07 19.96 22.78
N PRO A 157 14.88 21.27 23.06
CA PRO A 157 13.87 22.07 22.39
C PRO A 157 14.03 22.04 20.87
N GLY A 158 12.94 21.78 20.15
CA GLY A 158 12.93 21.64 18.70
C GLY A 158 13.22 20.22 18.18
N TRP A 159 13.61 19.28 19.04
CA TRP A 159 13.67 17.87 18.67
C TRP A 159 12.27 17.34 18.33
N LYS A 160 12.21 16.49 17.30
CA LYS A 160 11.00 15.75 16.91
C LYS A 160 11.39 14.29 16.68
N PRO A 161 10.51 13.34 17.02
CA PRO A 161 10.72 11.95 16.65
C PRO A 161 10.90 11.80 15.14
N VAL A 162 11.83 10.96 14.73
CA VAL A 162 12.12 10.70 13.32
C VAL A 162 11.73 9.28 12.97
N THR A 163 10.88 9.13 11.96
CA THR A 163 10.53 7.82 11.39
C THR A 163 11.55 7.43 10.32
N THR A 164 12.24 6.31 10.52
CA THR A 164 13.12 5.70 9.54
C THR A 164 12.34 4.64 8.78
N LEU A 165 12.20 4.83 7.47
CA LEU A 165 11.52 3.89 6.60
C LEU A 165 12.43 2.72 6.26
N HIS A 166 11.87 1.52 6.28
CA HIS A 166 12.51 0.36 5.65
C HIS A 166 12.72 0.63 4.15
N PRO A 167 13.78 0.10 3.49
CA PRO A 167 14.01 0.32 2.06
C PRO A 167 12.79 0.06 1.17
N GLU A 168 11.97 -0.95 1.48
CA GLU A 168 10.74 -1.21 0.72
C GLU A 168 9.67 -0.13 0.92
N GLN A 169 9.50 0.38 2.15
CA GLN A 169 8.64 1.53 2.44
C GLN A 169 9.18 2.78 1.75
N ALA A 170 10.48 3.06 1.89
CA ALA A 170 11.13 4.20 1.28
C ALA A 170 10.96 4.17 -0.24
N ALA A 171 11.23 3.03 -0.88
CA ALA A 171 11.00 2.85 -2.30
C ALA A 171 9.53 3.08 -2.68
N HIS A 172 8.57 2.74 -1.81
CA HIS A 172 7.15 3.00 -2.05
C HIS A 172 6.85 4.49 -1.98
N ARG A 173 7.48 5.20 -1.03
CA ARG A 173 7.25 6.62 -0.77
C ARG A 173 7.98 7.60 -1.70
N THR A 174 9.16 7.26 -2.21
CA THR A 174 10.00 8.19 -2.98
C THR A 174 9.67 8.21 -4.48
N GLY A 175 8.41 7.99 -4.86
CA GLY A 175 7.97 7.86 -6.27
C GLY A 175 8.79 8.66 -7.30
N ALA A 176 9.60 7.91 -8.05
CA ALA A 176 10.32 8.22 -9.29
C ALA A 176 11.32 9.40 -9.36
N GLU A 177 12.56 9.03 -9.70
CA GLU A 177 13.35 9.70 -10.75
C GLU A 177 13.85 8.64 -11.75
N HIS A 178 12.96 7.86 -12.37
CA HIS A 178 13.39 6.99 -13.48
C HIS A 178 13.40 7.81 -14.79
N PRO A 179 14.56 7.97 -15.46
CA PRO A 179 14.65 8.81 -16.67
C PRO A 179 13.73 8.33 -17.79
N GLU A 180 13.49 7.03 -17.89
CA GLU A 180 12.59 6.46 -18.89
C GLU A 180 11.13 6.81 -18.64
N LEU A 181 10.66 6.78 -17.38
CA LEU A 181 9.32 7.19 -17.02
C LEU A 181 9.10 8.65 -17.39
N THR A 182 10.09 9.51 -17.09
CA THR A 182 10.02 10.94 -17.43
C THR A 182 9.84 11.13 -18.94
N ARG A 183 10.70 10.50 -19.75
CA ARG A 183 10.59 10.56 -21.22
C ARG A 183 9.27 9.99 -21.74
N TRP A 184 8.76 8.94 -21.13
CA TRP A 184 7.49 8.34 -21.50
C TRP A 184 6.32 9.30 -21.20
N LEU A 185 6.28 9.90 -20.01
CA LEU A 185 5.27 10.89 -19.61
C LEU A 185 5.28 12.11 -20.54
N ASP A 186 6.46 12.67 -20.83
CA ASP A 186 6.60 13.81 -21.74
C ASP A 186 6.04 13.48 -23.13
N ARG A 187 6.42 12.33 -23.68
CA ARG A 187 5.92 11.86 -24.97
C ARG A 187 4.41 11.65 -24.98
N ARG A 188 3.84 11.05 -23.93
CA ARG A 188 2.38 10.84 -23.84
C ARG A 188 1.62 12.16 -23.77
N ALA A 189 2.15 13.13 -23.02
CA ALA A 189 1.56 14.46 -22.96
C ALA A 189 1.60 15.19 -24.31
N GLU A 190 2.71 15.08 -25.05
CA GLU A 190 2.85 15.65 -26.40
C GLU A 190 1.91 15.00 -27.42
N GLU A 191 1.76 13.68 -27.38
CA GLU A 191 0.95 12.91 -28.34
C GLU A 191 -0.56 12.93 -28.02
N PHE A 192 -0.95 13.35 -26.82
CA PHE A 192 -2.34 13.29 -26.36
C PHE A 192 -3.38 13.89 -27.34
N PRO A 193 -3.17 15.05 -27.98
CA PRO A 193 -4.15 15.59 -28.92
C PRO A 193 -4.43 14.68 -30.11
N ALA A 194 -3.41 13.98 -30.62
CA ALA A 194 -3.56 13.02 -31.71
C ALA A 194 -4.22 11.73 -31.24
N TRP A 195 -3.81 11.23 -30.06
CA TRP A 195 -4.43 10.06 -29.45
C TRP A 195 -5.92 10.28 -29.15
N ALA A 196 -6.29 11.46 -28.64
CA ALA A 196 -7.67 11.84 -28.36
C ALA A 196 -8.55 11.87 -29.64
N GLN A 197 -7.98 12.25 -30.78
CA GLN A 197 -8.65 12.18 -32.08
C GLN A 197 -8.80 10.73 -32.56
N GLU A 198 -7.75 9.91 -32.41
CA GLU A 198 -7.79 8.48 -32.77
C GLU A 198 -8.80 7.71 -31.92
N ALA A 199 -8.85 7.99 -30.62
CA ALA A 199 -9.72 7.29 -29.68
C ALA A 199 -11.20 7.49 -29.96
N GLY A 200 -11.60 8.60 -30.59
CA GLY A 200 -12.93 8.82 -31.15
C GLY A 200 -14.10 8.48 -30.21
N ALA A 201 -14.71 9.48 -29.57
CA ALA A 201 -15.93 9.27 -28.77
C ALA A 201 -16.82 10.52 -28.78
N ALA A 202 -18.11 10.35 -28.49
CA ALA A 202 -19.02 11.48 -28.28
C ALA A 202 -18.71 12.15 -26.93
N GLY A 203 -17.81 13.14 -26.92
CA GLY A 203 -17.48 13.95 -25.73
C GLY A 203 -16.00 14.34 -25.62
N PRO A 204 -15.65 15.27 -24.71
CA PRO A 204 -14.27 15.75 -24.53
C PRO A 204 -13.40 14.77 -23.73
N TRP A 205 -12.17 14.52 -24.14
CA TRP A 205 -11.18 13.82 -23.31
C TRP A 205 -10.60 14.80 -22.29
N ASP A 206 -11.25 14.93 -21.14
CA ASP A 206 -11.03 15.99 -20.14
C ASP A 206 -10.42 15.49 -18.82
N PHE A 207 -10.10 14.20 -18.75
CA PHE A 207 -9.59 13.51 -17.56
C PHE A 207 -10.55 13.50 -16.36
N SER A 208 -11.86 13.65 -16.60
CA SER A 208 -12.89 13.41 -15.59
C SER A 208 -13.08 11.91 -15.30
N PRO A 209 -13.56 11.51 -14.10
CA PRO A 209 -13.99 10.12 -13.85
C PRO A 209 -14.97 9.59 -14.90
N GLU A 210 -15.92 10.40 -15.34
CA GLU A 210 -16.93 10.03 -16.35
C GLU A 210 -16.32 9.77 -17.74
N SER A 211 -15.12 10.28 -18.00
CA SER A 211 -14.40 9.99 -19.24
C SER A 211 -13.87 8.55 -19.31
N LEU A 212 -13.79 7.85 -18.17
CA LEU A 212 -13.36 6.45 -18.11
C LEU A 212 -14.38 5.49 -18.73
N ASP A 213 -15.69 5.74 -18.56
CA ASP A 213 -16.73 4.94 -19.22
C ASP A 213 -16.63 5.04 -20.75
N ARG A 214 -16.23 6.21 -21.26
CA ARG A 214 -16.00 6.41 -22.70
C ARG A 214 -14.75 5.67 -23.17
N LEU A 215 -13.67 5.71 -22.39
CA LEU A 215 -12.47 4.95 -22.70
C LEU A 215 -12.77 3.44 -22.70
N GLU A 216 -13.54 2.96 -21.74
CA GLU A 216 -13.97 1.57 -21.66
C GLU A 216 -14.71 1.14 -22.93
N ALA A 217 -15.69 1.92 -23.39
CA ALA A 217 -16.42 1.63 -24.62
C ALA A 217 -15.50 1.55 -25.85
N VAL A 218 -14.54 2.47 -25.96
CA VAL A 218 -13.55 2.48 -27.06
C VAL A 218 -12.66 1.24 -27.00
N LEU A 219 -12.22 0.82 -25.81
CA LEU A 219 -11.37 -0.36 -25.64
C LEU A 219 -12.12 -1.65 -25.98
N ARG A 220 -13.38 -1.78 -25.55
CA ARG A 220 -14.23 -2.94 -25.85
C ARG A 220 -14.59 -3.05 -27.34
N ASP A 221 -14.71 -1.93 -28.05
CA ASP A 221 -14.92 -1.94 -29.51
C ASP A 221 -13.65 -2.34 -30.28
N ARG A 222 -12.48 -1.90 -29.79
CA ARG A 222 -11.20 -2.09 -30.48
C ARG A 222 -10.55 -3.45 -30.23
N PHE A 223 -10.75 -4.06 -29.07
CA PHE A 223 -10.10 -5.30 -28.67
C PHE A 223 -11.15 -6.36 -28.32
N ALA A 224 -10.91 -7.59 -28.77
CA ALA A 224 -11.84 -8.69 -28.54
C ALA A 224 -11.71 -9.28 -27.13
N ASP A 225 -10.49 -9.33 -26.59
CA ASP A 225 -10.17 -10.02 -25.33
C ASP A 225 -8.86 -9.51 -24.71
N SER A 226 -8.52 -10.09 -23.55
CA SER A 226 -7.27 -9.84 -22.82
C SER A 226 -6.03 -10.10 -23.67
N ALA A 227 -6.02 -11.16 -24.49
CA ALA A 227 -4.85 -11.50 -25.29
C ALA A 227 -4.59 -10.44 -26.38
N ALA A 228 -5.65 -9.91 -26.99
CA ALA A 228 -5.58 -8.87 -28.00
C ALA A 228 -4.99 -7.55 -27.46
N ILE A 229 -5.44 -7.11 -26.28
CA ILE A 229 -4.92 -5.86 -25.69
C ILE A 229 -3.48 -6.03 -25.18
N LEU A 230 -3.12 -7.21 -24.64
CA LEU A 230 -1.74 -7.51 -24.22
C LEU A 230 -0.78 -7.57 -25.40
N ALA A 231 -1.18 -8.16 -26.53
CA ALA A 231 -0.38 -8.15 -27.74
C ALA A 231 -0.15 -6.72 -28.27
N ALA A 232 -1.07 -5.80 -28.00
CA ALA A 232 -0.98 -4.39 -28.39
C ALA A 232 -0.37 -3.47 -27.32
N LYS A 233 0.06 -3.99 -26.16
CA LYS A 233 0.50 -3.19 -24.99
C LYS A 233 1.59 -2.17 -25.28
N SER A 234 2.51 -2.49 -26.19
CA SER A 234 3.63 -1.62 -26.58
C SER A 234 3.24 -0.61 -27.66
N GLY A 235 2.04 -0.71 -28.24
CA GLY A 235 1.53 0.21 -29.25
C GLY A 235 1.14 1.57 -28.67
N SER A 236 1.25 2.63 -29.49
CA SER A 236 0.96 4.01 -29.09
C SER A 236 -0.45 4.19 -28.53
N PHE A 237 -1.44 3.48 -29.08
CA PHE A 237 -2.82 3.57 -28.62
C PHE A 237 -2.99 3.03 -27.18
N VAL A 238 -2.49 1.82 -26.90
CA VAL A 238 -2.63 1.21 -25.57
C VAL A 238 -1.79 1.99 -24.55
N GLN A 239 -0.58 2.41 -24.90
CA GLN A 239 0.21 3.28 -24.01
C GLN A 239 -0.49 4.62 -23.71
N GLY A 240 -1.19 5.21 -24.69
CA GLY A 240 -2.01 6.40 -24.49
C GLY A 240 -3.19 6.14 -23.55
N ALA A 241 -3.86 4.99 -23.65
CA ALA A 241 -4.93 4.58 -22.74
C ALA A 241 -4.39 4.37 -21.30
N VAL A 242 -3.25 3.71 -21.16
CA VAL A 242 -2.55 3.52 -19.86
C VAL A 242 -2.26 4.86 -19.21
N TRP A 243 -1.70 5.80 -19.98
CA TRP A 243 -1.42 7.15 -19.52
C TRP A 243 -2.69 7.92 -19.15
N TYR A 244 -3.73 7.82 -19.97
CA TYR A 244 -4.99 8.52 -19.73
C TYR A 244 -5.64 8.09 -18.41
N VAL A 245 -5.76 6.77 -18.18
CA VAL A 245 -6.29 6.23 -16.91
C VAL A 245 -5.48 6.73 -15.73
N GLY A 246 -4.15 6.64 -15.79
CA GLY A 246 -3.30 7.12 -14.70
C GLY A 246 -3.40 8.63 -14.47
N GLU A 247 -3.59 9.45 -15.52
CA GLU A 247 -3.84 10.89 -15.38
C GLU A 247 -5.20 11.20 -14.75
N VAL A 248 -6.25 10.42 -15.06
CA VAL A 248 -7.56 10.56 -14.39
C VAL A 248 -7.40 10.30 -12.89
N VAL A 249 -6.75 9.19 -12.52
CA VAL A 249 -6.48 8.86 -11.11
C VAL A 249 -5.67 9.98 -10.44
N ARG A 250 -4.58 10.42 -11.08
CA ARG A 250 -3.68 11.45 -10.56
C ARG A 250 -4.36 12.80 -10.32
N ARG A 251 -5.36 13.14 -11.13
CA ARG A 251 -6.10 14.40 -11.03
C ARG A 251 -7.30 14.33 -10.09
N THR A 252 -7.84 13.14 -9.90
CA THR A 252 -9.02 12.91 -9.05
C THR A 252 -8.64 12.72 -7.58
N ARG A 253 -7.46 12.13 -7.31
CA ARG A 253 -7.03 11.73 -5.97
C ARG A 253 -5.76 12.46 -5.56
N ASP A 254 -5.79 13.03 -4.36
CA ASP A 254 -4.66 13.81 -3.84
C ASP A 254 -3.43 12.92 -3.55
N GLY A 255 -2.24 13.47 -3.75
CA GLY A 255 -0.98 12.78 -3.44
C GLY A 255 -0.63 11.60 -4.35
N VAL A 256 -1.43 11.31 -5.39
CA VAL A 256 -1.09 10.33 -6.41
C VAL A 256 0.08 10.83 -7.26
N VAL A 257 1.05 9.95 -7.52
CA VAL A 257 2.18 10.19 -8.42
C VAL A 257 2.40 9.01 -9.35
N TRP A 258 2.99 9.27 -10.52
CA TRP A 258 3.50 8.24 -11.40
C TRP A 258 4.78 7.62 -10.82
N GLN A 259 4.89 6.30 -10.91
CA GLN A 259 6.06 5.54 -10.50
C GLN A 259 6.40 4.49 -11.55
N TYR A 260 7.68 4.14 -11.64
CA TYR A 260 8.15 3.04 -12.45
C TYR A 260 9.27 2.32 -11.69
N ARG A 261 9.14 1.00 -11.60
CA ARG A 261 10.19 0.14 -11.04
C ARG A 261 10.51 -0.93 -12.07
N PRO A 262 11.68 -0.88 -12.71
CA PRO A 262 12.08 -1.91 -13.64
C PRO A 262 12.31 -3.23 -12.90
N ARG A 263 12.17 -4.35 -13.60
CA ARG A 263 12.52 -5.66 -13.06
C ARG A 263 14.04 -5.75 -12.80
N THR A 264 14.47 -5.60 -11.55
CA THR A 264 15.91 -5.71 -11.17
C THR A 264 16.34 -7.14 -10.80
N GLN A 265 15.61 -8.17 -11.25
CA GLN A 265 15.79 -9.54 -10.73
C GLN A 265 16.98 -10.31 -11.33
N PHE A 266 17.66 -9.74 -12.32
CA PHE A 266 18.83 -10.33 -12.95
C PHE A 266 19.82 -9.18 -13.13
N ASP A 267 21.09 -9.37 -12.75
CA ASP A 267 22.19 -8.39 -12.85
C ASP A 267 22.51 -7.93 -14.30
N GLU A 268 21.56 -8.09 -15.23
CA GLU A 268 21.61 -7.59 -16.59
C GLU A 268 21.11 -6.13 -16.63
N PRO A 269 21.84 -5.22 -17.28
CA PRO A 269 21.32 -3.90 -17.60
C PRO A 269 19.96 -4.04 -18.29
N LEU A 270 18.98 -3.24 -17.89
CA LEU A 270 17.73 -3.13 -18.63
C LEU A 270 18.03 -2.54 -20.02
N GLU A 271 18.33 -3.39 -21.00
CA GLU A 271 18.40 -2.99 -22.40
C GLU A 271 17.00 -2.86 -23.03
N ALA A 272 15.98 -3.42 -22.37
CA ALA A 272 14.60 -3.45 -22.84
C ALA A 272 13.78 -2.27 -22.29
N ALA A 273 13.10 -1.55 -23.19
CA ALA A 273 12.24 -0.41 -22.85
C ALA A 273 10.97 -0.84 -22.10
N MET A 274 10.29 0.07 -21.39
CA MET A 274 8.99 -0.13 -20.76
C MET A 274 7.99 -0.85 -21.69
N PHE A 275 7.09 -1.64 -21.11
CA PHE A 275 6.10 -2.49 -21.79
C PHE A 275 6.69 -3.69 -22.56
N HIS A 276 7.90 -4.15 -22.22
CA HIS A 276 8.54 -5.30 -22.87
C HIS A 276 8.15 -6.66 -22.26
N ALA A 277 7.91 -6.74 -20.95
CA ALA A 277 7.64 -8.00 -20.27
C ALA A 277 6.28 -8.58 -20.62
N ASP A 278 6.19 -9.90 -20.84
CA ASP A 278 4.94 -10.61 -21.13
C ASP A 278 3.92 -10.53 -19.99
N GLU A 279 4.39 -10.38 -18.76
CA GLU A 279 3.57 -10.20 -17.57
C GLU A 279 2.94 -8.79 -17.51
N ILE A 280 1.64 -8.73 -17.17
CA ILE A 280 0.82 -7.51 -17.33
C ILE A 280 1.21 -6.34 -16.41
N TYR A 281 1.85 -6.64 -15.27
CA TYR A 281 2.29 -5.66 -14.28
C TYR A 281 3.77 -5.31 -14.39
N LEU A 282 4.58 -6.21 -14.95
CA LEU A 282 6.03 -6.01 -15.01
C LEU A 282 6.40 -5.01 -16.09
N ASP A 283 7.39 -4.19 -15.77
CA ASP A 283 7.94 -3.19 -16.68
C ASP A 283 6.90 -2.22 -17.26
N THR A 284 5.80 -2.01 -16.54
CA THR A 284 4.79 -0.99 -16.85
C THR A 284 4.80 0.12 -15.79
N PRO A 285 4.46 1.36 -16.16
CA PRO A 285 4.31 2.44 -15.19
C PRO A 285 3.06 2.22 -14.34
N ARG A 286 3.12 2.72 -13.10
CA ARG A 286 2.02 2.65 -12.13
C ARG A 286 1.71 4.03 -11.56
N VAL A 287 0.53 4.19 -11.00
CA VAL A 287 0.16 5.35 -10.18
C VAL A 287 0.02 4.90 -8.73
N ALA A 288 0.51 5.69 -7.78
CA ALA A 288 0.48 5.35 -6.36
C ALA A 288 0.36 6.60 -5.47
N GLN A 289 -0.15 6.45 -4.24
CA GLN A 289 -0.20 7.49 -3.19
C GLN A 289 0.90 7.28 -2.12
N PRO A 290 2.17 7.54 -2.46
CA PRO A 290 3.30 7.29 -1.57
C PRO A 290 3.24 7.99 -0.20
N GLY A 291 2.49 9.10 -0.11
CA GLY A 291 2.42 9.93 1.09
C GLY A 291 1.50 9.38 2.19
N LEU A 292 0.69 8.36 1.88
CA LEU A 292 -0.35 7.85 2.78
C LEU A 292 -0.02 6.41 3.22
N PRO A 293 -0.20 6.06 4.50
CA PRO A 293 0.00 4.68 4.96
C PRO A 293 -0.88 3.66 4.24
N ASP A 294 -2.10 4.05 3.89
CA ASP A 294 -3.10 3.28 3.15
C ASP A 294 -3.26 3.76 1.70
N GLY A 295 -2.24 4.44 1.18
CA GLY A 295 -2.24 4.96 -0.17
C GLY A 295 -2.48 3.86 -1.22
N GLY A 296 -3.36 4.15 -2.17
CA GLY A 296 -3.62 3.25 -3.29
C GLY A 296 -2.42 3.10 -4.21
N SER A 297 -2.36 1.99 -4.94
CA SER A 297 -1.41 1.76 -6.03
C SER A 297 -2.08 0.92 -7.10
N ALA A 298 -1.99 1.34 -8.35
CA ALA A 298 -2.54 0.58 -9.48
C ALA A 298 -1.61 0.66 -10.68
N TYR A 299 -1.57 -0.43 -11.46
CA TYR A 299 -0.90 -0.49 -12.75
C TYR A 299 -1.97 -0.30 -13.83
N PRO A 300 -2.06 0.85 -14.51
CA PRO A 300 -3.16 1.09 -15.44
C PRO A 300 -3.21 0.05 -16.58
N MET A 301 -2.07 -0.50 -17.00
CA MET A 301 -2.05 -1.59 -18.00
C MET A 301 -2.81 -2.83 -17.53
N ALA A 302 -2.67 -3.20 -16.27
CA ALA A 302 -3.43 -4.31 -15.72
C ALA A 302 -4.92 -4.00 -15.61
N LEU A 303 -5.27 -2.75 -15.28
CA LEU A 303 -6.67 -2.30 -15.28
C LEU A 303 -7.30 -2.47 -16.66
N LEU A 304 -6.59 -2.07 -17.73
CA LEU A 304 -7.05 -2.27 -19.09
C LEU A 304 -7.24 -3.75 -19.43
N ASN A 305 -6.37 -4.63 -18.93
CA ASN A 305 -6.47 -6.07 -19.14
C ASN A 305 -7.67 -6.68 -18.39
N VAL A 306 -7.88 -6.29 -17.14
CA VAL A 306 -8.98 -6.77 -16.28
C VAL A 306 -10.35 -6.46 -16.88
N LEU A 307 -10.51 -5.40 -17.67
CA LEU A 307 -11.78 -5.09 -18.36
C LEU A 307 -12.34 -6.25 -19.21
N PHE A 308 -11.47 -7.16 -19.66
CA PHE A 308 -11.84 -8.29 -20.49
C PHE A 308 -11.99 -9.60 -19.70
N TRP A 309 -12.02 -9.54 -18.37
CA TRP A 309 -12.25 -10.69 -17.51
C TRP A 309 -13.74 -10.86 -17.26
N GLU A 310 -14.22 -12.10 -17.32
CA GLU A 310 -15.60 -12.45 -17.02
C GLU A 310 -15.76 -12.97 -15.59
N THR A 311 -14.68 -13.48 -15.00
CA THR A 311 -14.64 -14.00 -13.63
C THR A 311 -13.40 -13.55 -12.87
N ASP A 312 -13.49 -13.51 -11.54
CA ASP A 312 -12.35 -13.32 -10.65
C ASP A 312 -11.53 -14.62 -10.46
N GLU A 313 -10.52 -14.57 -9.59
CA GLU A 313 -9.64 -15.72 -9.27
C GLU A 313 -10.37 -16.89 -8.58
N LEU A 314 -11.61 -16.67 -8.13
CA LEU A 314 -12.46 -17.65 -7.44
C LEU A 314 -13.63 -18.10 -8.31
N ASP A 315 -13.58 -17.82 -9.62
CA ASP A 315 -14.62 -18.10 -10.61
C ASP A 315 -15.96 -17.36 -10.37
N ASN A 316 -15.98 -16.28 -9.57
CA ASN A 316 -17.17 -15.46 -9.42
C ASN A 316 -17.33 -14.52 -10.63
N PRO A 317 -18.54 -14.31 -11.15
CA PRO A 317 -18.76 -13.39 -12.25
C PRO A 317 -18.44 -11.95 -11.84
N ILE A 318 -17.73 -11.24 -12.70
CA ILE A 318 -17.38 -9.83 -12.50
C ILE A 318 -17.81 -8.99 -13.71
N GLU A 319 -18.14 -7.72 -13.46
CA GLU A 319 -18.36 -6.72 -14.50
C GLU A 319 -17.40 -5.55 -14.24
N PRO A 320 -16.12 -5.70 -14.64
CA PRO A 320 -15.09 -4.74 -14.30
C PRO A 320 -15.32 -3.40 -15.01
N ARG A 321 -15.26 -2.31 -14.25
CA ARG A 321 -15.38 -0.94 -14.75
C ARG A 321 -14.09 -0.16 -14.48
N LEU A 322 -13.69 0.70 -15.42
CA LEU A 322 -12.51 1.54 -15.20
C LEU A 322 -12.68 2.54 -14.04
N VAL A 323 -13.91 2.98 -13.78
CA VAL A 323 -14.21 3.98 -12.75
C VAL A 323 -14.06 3.43 -11.33
N ASP A 324 -14.35 2.14 -11.12
CA ASP A 324 -14.31 1.48 -9.81
C ASP A 324 -12.88 1.50 -9.22
N PHE A 325 -11.85 1.53 -10.07
CA PHE A 325 -10.46 1.62 -9.63
C PHE A 325 -10.10 2.93 -8.94
N LEU A 326 -10.95 3.96 -9.02
CA LEU A 326 -10.74 5.17 -8.23
C LEU A 326 -10.90 4.89 -6.73
N ASP A 327 -11.65 3.86 -6.34
CA ASP A 327 -11.90 3.50 -4.94
C ASP A 327 -10.71 2.79 -4.28
N ASP A 328 -9.76 2.30 -5.08
CA ASP A 328 -8.49 1.75 -4.60
C ASP A 328 -7.56 2.81 -3.98
N PHE A 329 -7.85 4.10 -4.22
CA PHE A 329 -7.07 5.23 -3.75
C PHE A 329 -7.79 5.94 -2.62
N ALA A 330 -7.04 6.31 -1.59
CA ALA A 330 -7.55 7.11 -0.51
C ALA A 330 -8.05 8.47 -1.04
N GLY A 331 -9.17 8.92 -0.47
CA GLY A 331 -9.90 10.13 -0.88
C GLY A 331 -9.11 11.42 -0.80
#